data_AF-A0A5B0WLJ2-F1
#
_entry.id   AF-A0A5B0WLJ2-F1
#
_cell.length_a   1.000
_cell.length_b   1.000
_cell.length_c   1.000
_cell.angle_alpha   90.00
_cell.angle_beta   90.00
_cell.angle_gamma   90.00
#
_symmetry.space_group_name_H-M   'P 1'
#
loop_
_entity.id
_entity.type
_entity.pdbx_description
1 polymer ?
#
loop_
_entity_poly.entity_id
_entity_poly.type
_entity_poly.pdbx_seq_one_letter_code
_entity_poly.pdbx_strand_id
1 'polypeptide(L)'
;MSIRGVLNGILLLTLTLTALLIPVTPVQSAASPQQVLLLYDSIAKGTTKEGNVTELQRLLAAYSMKVTLRSLDQYEQGMLNHYSKVIMVRNAADILITNKFYVEDWEHYQGQYLHIGYSPPASLKKKLQLTTDVMYDANPDLQIGQFSGISLQVQDMLYIAGSQGTQSLGKLIFQDDSLQAPYAVSKEDAAYVPYFEQGNVSALAMGYVLKDWLHIKATPKVYLAIKEIYPFSDLGLLTETAERLYQVGIPFLASVRPVFSNTDYPAMQRYLVAIKRVQSNNGSILVNAPIAMHSTSTSNMDHSLQVKMNAFINLLVHNKIGPLGIGAQMHWAYDKEYSEAGMGFFNSVTLYPDENVDYMEQSDTSKSFPSSLYSVPIDFLQDLQTSNTVMPELPMDTVITVDMPKDKEELEEMLKMLEQYWVSFADYKQERHEVVTDVNTITSSEGVISINGQPLSLNYTPETVNSDYRYTEEQKKSFTTLFNIQNQFFIVAIMISLLLFGGLMIIGYRLYRKKYLK
;
A
#
# COMPACT_ATOMS: atom_id res chain seq x y z
N MET A 1 -49.14 -29.08 -44.75
CA MET A 1 -48.18 -28.40 -43.86
C MET A 1 -47.62 -29.45 -42.92
N SER A 2 -46.34 -29.78 -43.01
CA SER A 2 -45.73 -30.94 -42.32
C SER A 2 -45.70 -30.71 -40.81
N ILE A 3 -46.26 -31.64 -40.03
CA ILE A 3 -46.25 -31.62 -38.55
C ILE A 3 -44.82 -31.48 -37.99
N ARG A 4 -43.81 -31.97 -38.73
CA ARG A 4 -42.39 -31.81 -38.37
C ARG A 4 -41.87 -30.36 -38.50
N GLY A 5 -42.41 -29.57 -39.43
CA GLY A 5 -42.01 -28.17 -39.60
C GLY A 5 -42.54 -27.27 -38.48
N VAL A 6 -43.75 -27.57 -37.97
CA VAL A 6 -44.35 -26.84 -36.85
C VAL A 6 -43.64 -27.18 -35.54
N LEU A 7 -43.27 -28.45 -35.34
CA LEU A 7 -42.56 -28.89 -34.13
C LEU A 7 -41.14 -28.28 -34.03
N ASN A 8 -40.40 -28.22 -35.15
CA ASN A 8 -39.08 -27.59 -35.18
C ASN A 8 -39.17 -26.07 -35.01
N GLY A 9 -40.23 -25.44 -35.51
CA GLY A 9 -40.49 -24.01 -35.30
C GLY A 9 -40.76 -23.68 -33.83
N ILE A 10 -41.56 -24.51 -33.14
CA ILE A 10 -41.83 -24.35 -31.71
C ILE A 10 -40.56 -24.59 -30.89
N LEU A 11 -39.76 -25.60 -31.24
CA LEU A 11 -38.51 -25.90 -30.52
C LEU A 11 -37.49 -24.75 -30.63
N LEU A 12 -37.33 -24.16 -31.81
CA LEU A 12 -36.46 -22.99 -32.01
C LEU A 12 -36.98 -21.75 -31.29
N LEU A 13 -38.30 -21.55 -31.27
CA LEU A 13 -38.93 -20.44 -30.55
C LEU A 13 -38.76 -20.60 -29.03
N THR A 14 -38.87 -21.83 -28.50
CA THR A 14 -38.63 -22.09 -27.08
C THR A 14 -37.16 -21.93 -26.69
N LEU A 15 -36.21 -22.35 -27.55
CA LEU A 15 -34.78 -22.19 -27.28
C LEU A 15 -34.34 -20.72 -27.29
N THR A 16 -34.91 -19.92 -28.19
CA THR A 16 -34.64 -18.47 -28.26
C THR A 16 -35.30 -17.71 -27.11
N LEU A 17 -36.49 -18.12 -26.65
CA LEU A 17 -37.12 -17.52 -25.47
C LEU A 17 -36.37 -17.84 -24.17
N THR A 18 -35.77 -19.03 -24.04
CA THR A 18 -34.95 -19.38 -22.87
C THR A 18 -33.60 -18.66 -22.82
N ALA A 19 -33.03 -18.29 -23.97
CA ALA A 19 -31.79 -17.50 -24.01
C ALA A 19 -31.99 -16.02 -23.62
N LEU A 20 -33.22 -15.50 -23.78
CA LEU A 20 -33.62 -14.14 -23.39
C LEU A 20 -34.05 -14.01 -21.92
N LEU A 21 -34.19 -15.14 -21.21
CA LEU A 21 -34.60 -15.19 -19.80
C LEU A 21 -33.43 -15.47 -18.84
N ILE A 22 -32.18 -15.42 -19.32
CA ILE A 22 -31.03 -15.39 -18.42
C ILE A 22 -31.09 -14.03 -17.70
N PRO A 23 -31.29 -14.00 -16.37
CA PRO A 23 -31.23 -12.75 -15.65
C PRO A 23 -29.82 -12.20 -15.85
N VAL A 24 -29.73 -11.05 -16.54
CA VAL A 24 -28.54 -10.22 -16.50
C VAL A 24 -28.43 -9.80 -15.04
N THR A 25 -27.60 -10.49 -14.27
CA THR A 25 -27.27 -10.04 -12.93
C THR A 25 -26.67 -8.65 -13.12
N PRO A 26 -27.27 -7.59 -12.52
CA PRO A 26 -26.64 -6.30 -12.57
C PRO A 26 -25.25 -6.50 -11.97
N VAL A 27 -24.21 -6.19 -12.76
CA VAL A 27 -22.86 -6.00 -12.21
C VAL A 27 -23.06 -4.98 -11.09
N GLN A 28 -23.00 -5.46 -9.86
CA GLN A 28 -23.19 -4.64 -8.69
C GLN A 28 -22.04 -3.64 -8.73
N SER A 29 -22.34 -2.43 -9.19
CA SER A 29 -21.41 -1.32 -9.16
C SER A 29 -20.89 -1.25 -7.73
N ALA A 30 -19.58 -1.42 -7.55
CA ALA A 30 -18.97 -1.35 -6.25
C ALA A 30 -19.44 -0.06 -5.58
N ALA A 31 -20.01 -0.18 -4.37
CA ALA A 31 -20.44 0.98 -3.62
C ALA A 31 -19.28 1.97 -3.56
N SER A 32 -19.54 3.26 -3.82
CA SER A 32 -18.49 4.27 -3.76
C SER A 32 -17.78 4.17 -2.40
N PRO A 33 -16.44 4.23 -2.38
CA PRO A 33 -15.68 4.08 -1.15
C PRO A 33 -16.18 5.07 -0.10
N GLN A 34 -16.43 4.60 1.12
CA GLN A 34 -16.79 5.49 2.21
C GLN A 34 -15.62 6.44 2.46
N GLN A 35 -15.92 7.74 2.56
CA GLN A 35 -14.93 8.78 2.72
C GLN A 35 -14.86 9.23 4.17
N VAL A 36 -13.64 9.27 4.72
CA VAL A 36 -13.34 9.70 6.09
C VAL A 36 -12.51 10.97 6.03
N LEU A 37 -12.93 12.00 6.77
CA LEU A 37 -12.06 13.14 7.07
C LEU A 37 -11.25 12.82 8.32
N LEU A 38 -9.93 12.75 8.17
CA LEU A 38 -9.00 12.57 9.26
C LEU A 38 -8.36 13.91 9.61
N LEU A 39 -8.74 14.46 10.76
CA LEU A 39 -8.21 15.69 11.32
C LEU A 39 -7.17 15.37 12.40
N TYR A 40 -6.13 16.19 12.49
CA TYR A 40 -5.14 16.09 13.55
C TYR A 40 -4.68 17.46 14.04
N ASP A 41 -4.26 17.54 15.31
CA ASP A 41 -3.69 18.75 15.90
C ASP A 41 -2.19 18.90 15.64
N SER A 42 -1.44 17.80 15.72
CA SER A 42 0.01 17.76 15.55
C SER A 42 0.48 16.38 15.09
N ILE A 43 1.59 16.34 14.34
CA ILE A 43 2.30 15.10 14.00
C ILE A 43 3.18 14.59 15.17
N ALA A 44 3.28 15.37 16.25
CA ALA A 44 3.94 15.02 17.51
C ALA A 44 5.38 14.51 17.35
N LYS A 45 6.14 15.14 16.43
CA LYS A 45 7.53 14.79 16.11
C LYS A 45 8.42 14.80 17.36
N GLY A 46 9.20 13.75 17.55
CA GLY A 46 10.10 13.56 18.69
C GLY A 46 9.41 13.09 19.98
N THR A 47 8.13 12.70 19.92
CA THR A 47 7.38 12.14 21.05
C THR A 47 6.98 10.70 20.75
N THR A 48 6.46 9.98 21.74
CA THR A 48 5.89 8.64 21.56
C THR A 48 4.68 8.63 20.62
N LYS A 49 4.03 9.78 20.39
CA LYS A 49 2.87 9.92 19.50
C LYS A 49 3.25 10.22 18.04
N GLU A 50 4.55 10.31 17.73
CA GLU A 50 5.02 10.44 16.35
C GLU A 50 4.52 9.27 15.51
N GLY A 51 3.96 9.57 14.34
CA GLY A 51 3.50 8.56 13.37
C GLY A 51 2.12 7.96 13.64
N ASN A 52 1.45 8.31 14.74
CA ASN A 52 0.04 7.95 15.00
C ASN A 52 -0.89 8.25 13.81
N VAL A 53 -0.76 9.45 13.22
CA VAL A 53 -1.57 9.85 12.07
C VAL A 53 -1.37 8.87 10.90
N THR A 54 -0.11 8.53 10.59
CA THR A 54 0.25 7.58 9.53
C THR A 54 -0.30 6.18 9.82
N GLU A 55 -0.17 5.71 11.06
CA GLU A 55 -0.67 4.39 11.45
C GLU A 55 -2.20 4.30 11.32
N LEU A 56 -2.91 5.36 11.68
CA LEU A 56 -4.35 5.44 11.50
C LEU A 56 -4.75 5.47 10.01
N GLN A 57 -3.99 6.16 9.15
CA GLN A 57 -4.21 6.11 7.70
C GLN A 57 -4.06 4.67 7.16
N ARG A 58 -3.08 3.91 7.66
CA ARG A 58 -2.88 2.49 7.28
C ARG A 58 -4.04 1.60 7.72
N LEU A 59 -4.51 1.75 8.97
CA LEU A 59 -5.67 1.02 9.48
C LEU A 59 -6.95 1.32 8.67
N LEU A 60 -7.20 2.60 8.36
CA LEU A 60 -8.33 3.01 7.54
C LEU A 60 -8.24 2.49 6.10
N ALA A 61 -7.04 2.50 5.52
CA ALA A 61 -6.80 1.97 4.18
C ALA A 61 -7.08 0.46 4.13
N ALA A 62 -6.72 -0.31 5.16
CA ALA A 62 -7.03 -1.74 5.26
C ALA A 62 -8.53 -2.04 5.36
N TYR A 63 -9.34 -1.08 5.80
CA TYR A 63 -10.81 -1.14 5.69
C TYR A 63 -11.35 -0.59 4.37
N SER A 64 -10.49 -0.37 3.38
CA SER A 64 -10.85 0.19 2.06
C SER A 64 -11.45 1.59 2.11
N MET A 65 -11.15 2.37 3.14
CA MET A 65 -11.65 3.74 3.28
C MET A 65 -10.86 4.70 2.39
N LYS A 66 -11.58 5.67 1.81
CA LYS A 66 -10.95 6.84 1.18
C LYS A 66 -10.75 7.91 2.25
N VAL A 67 -9.51 8.34 2.48
CA VAL A 67 -9.17 9.21 3.62
C VAL A 67 -8.66 10.54 3.11
N THR A 68 -9.30 11.62 3.54
CA THR A 68 -8.79 12.98 3.37
C THR A 68 -8.13 13.42 4.67
N LEU A 69 -6.81 13.63 4.64
CA LEU A 69 -6.02 14.10 5.77
C LEU A 69 -5.99 15.64 5.80
N ARG A 70 -6.21 16.25 6.96
CA ARG A 70 -6.02 17.69 7.17
C ARG A 70 -5.51 17.97 8.57
N SER A 71 -4.56 18.90 8.70
CA SER A 71 -4.30 19.50 10.01
C SER A 71 -5.46 20.42 10.38
N LEU A 72 -5.72 20.58 11.68
CA LEU A 72 -6.73 21.52 12.16
C LEU A 72 -6.42 22.97 11.75
N ASP A 73 -5.14 23.34 11.62
CA ASP A 73 -4.73 24.67 11.19
C ASP A 73 -5.16 24.97 9.73
N GLN A 74 -5.25 23.93 8.91
CA GLN A 74 -5.67 24.00 7.51
C GLN A 74 -7.17 23.74 7.32
N TYR A 75 -7.94 23.66 8.40
CA TYR A 75 -9.38 23.44 8.31
C TYR A 75 -10.08 24.69 7.74
N GLU A 76 -10.98 24.45 6.78
CA GLU A 76 -11.78 25.48 6.10
C GLU A 76 -13.27 25.34 6.46
N GLN A 77 -13.99 26.47 6.45
CA GLN A 77 -15.41 26.50 6.77
C GLN A 77 -16.24 25.57 5.88
N GLY A 78 -17.16 24.83 6.50
CA GLY A 78 -18.05 23.88 5.87
C GLY A 78 -17.39 22.54 5.54
N MET A 79 -16.10 22.33 5.84
CA MET A 79 -15.40 21.09 5.47
C MET A 79 -16.06 19.86 6.10
N LEU A 80 -16.46 19.90 7.39
CA LEU A 80 -17.15 18.79 8.06
C LEU A 80 -18.42 18.34 7.31
N ASN A 81 -19.17 19.26 6.70
CA ASN A 81 -20.45 18.97 6.04
C ASN A 81 -20.31 18.07 4.81
N HIS A 82 -19.10 17.93 4.26
CA HIS A 82 -18.84 17.06 3.12
C HIS A 82 -18.58 15.60 3.51
N TYR A 83 -18.52 15.28 4.81
CA TYR A 83 -18.13 13.95 5.29
C TYR A 83 -19.14 13.38 6.29
N SER A 84 -19.60 12.17 6.05
CA SER A 84 -20.46 11.44 6.99
C SER A 84 -19.69 10.79 8.14
N LYS A 85 -18.35 10.75 8.05
CA LYS A 85 -17.44 10.16 9.03
C LYS A 85 -16.23 11.07 9.22
N VAL A 86 -15.99 11.48 10.47
CA VAL A 86 -14.87 12.34 10.86
C VAL A 86 -14.12 11.69 12.01
N ILE A 87 -12.79 11.67 11.90
CA ILE A 87 -11.90 11.24 12.98
C ILE A 87 -11.03 12.43 13.37
N MET A 88 -10.95 12.70 14.68
CA MET A 88 -10.07 13.72 15.23
C MET A 88 -8.99 13.05 16.08
N VAL A 89 -7.72 13.27 15.72
CA VAL A 89 -6.55 12.80 16.47
C VAL A 89 -5.92 13.96 17.23
N ARG A 90 -5.83 13.81 18.54
CA ARG A 90 -5.30 14.78 19.48
C ARG A 90 -4.05 14.22 20.15
N ASN A 91 -2.90 14.40 19.50
CA ASN A 91 -1.63 13.91 20.02
C ASN A 91 -1.06 14.80 21.12
N ALA A 92 -1.44 16.09 21.18
CA ALA A 92 -0.90 17.03 22.16
C ALA A 92 -1.97 17.51 23.16
N ALA A 93 -1.65 17.38 24.44
CA ALA A 93 -2.53 17.80 25.53
C ALA A 93 -2.64 19.33 25.66
N ASP A 94 -1.57 20.05 25.31
CA ASP A 94 -1.38 21.49 25.55
C ASP A 94 -1.72 22.39 24.34
N ILE A 95 -1.92 21.82 23.15
CA ILE A 95 -2.28 22.57 21.95
C ILE A 95 -3.78 22.92 21.96
N LEU A 96 -4.13 24.19 22.17
CA LEU A 96 -5.51 24.63 22.07
C LEU A 96 -6.01 24.62 20.62
N ILE A 97 -7.26 24.19 20.40
CA ILE A 97 -7.93 24.33 19.11
C ILE A 97 -8.29 25.81 18.92
N THR A 98 -7.65 26.48 17.97
CA THR A 98 -7.85 27.91 17.70
C THR A 98 -8.60 28.20 16.40
N ASN A 99 -8.77 27.19 15.52
CA ASN A 99 -9.50 27.35 14.26
C ASN A 99 -10.99 27.55 14.54
N LYS A 100 -11.48 28.78 14.32
CA LYS A 100 -12.87 29.17 14.60
C LYS A 100 -13.88 28.46 13.71
N PHE A 101 -13.53 28.23 12.45
CA PHE A 101 -14.42 27.54 11.50
C PHE A 101 -14.69 26.11 11.95
N TYR A 102 -13.66 25.40 12.42
CA TYR A 102 -13.84 24.05 12.97
C TYR A 102 -14.78 24.06 14.18
N VAL A 103 -14.57 24.98 15.12
CA VAL A 103 -15.41 25.07 16.33
C VAL A 103 -16.87 25.37 15.98
N GLU A 104 -17.12 26.27 15.03
CA GLU A 104 -18.47 26.63 14.58
C GLU A 104 -19.17 25.48 13.84
N ASP A 105 -18.47 24.81 12.93
CA ASP A 105 -19.01 23.69 12.16
C ASP A 105 -19.28 22.48 13.05
N TRP A 106 -18.42 22.24 14.06
CA TRP A 106 -18.52 21.12 14.97
C TRP A 106 -19.85 21.08 15.74
N GLU A 107 -20.35 22.23 16.20
CA GLU A 107 -21.64 22.32 16.92
C GLU A 107 -22.84 21.88 16.06
N HIS A 108 -22.69 21.88 14.74
CA HIS A 108 -23.74 21.54 13.78
C HIS A 108 -23.54 20.17 13.12
N TYR A 109 -22.40 19.52 13.33
CA TYR A 109 -22.07 18.26 12.70
C TYR A 109 -23.02 17.12 13.13
N GLN A 110 -23.58 16.39 12.16
CA GLN A 110 -24.53 15.29 12.38
C GLN A 110 -24.01 13.93 11.90
N GLY A 111 -22.78 13.87 11.40
CA GLY A 111 -22.16 12.63 10.96
C GLY A 111 -21.55 11.85 12.12
N GLN A 112 -20.96 10.71 11.80
CA GLN A 112 -20.26 9.90 12.79
C GLN A 112 -18.92 10.53 13.15
N TYR A 113 -18.64 10.59 14.44
CA TYR A 113 -17.43 11.18 14.99
C TYR A 113 -16.69 10.20 15.88
N LEU A 114 -15.40 10.06 15.64
CA LEU A 114 -14.47 9.34 16.50
C LEU A 114 -13.38 10.30 16.97
N HIS A 115 -13.20 10.39 18.28
CA HIS A 115 -12.15 11.20 18.88
C HIS A 115 -11.08 10.31 19.51
N ILE A 116 -9.82 10.60 19.21
CA ILE A 116 -8.66 9.85 19.67
C ILE A 116 -7.74 10.80 20.44
N GLY A 117 -7.46 10.48 21.69
CA GLY A 117 -6.49 11.21 22.52
C GLY A 117 -7.09 12.33 23.37
N TYR A 118 -6.32 13.41 23.50
CA TYR A 118 -6.54 14.47 24.48
C TYR A 118 -7.68 15.44 24.15
N SER A 119 -8.29 16.00 25.18
CA SER A 119 -9.23 17.13 25.06
C SER A 119 -10.46 16.86 24.17
N PRO A 120 -11.28 15.82 24.48
CA PRO A 120 -12.51 15.59 23.74
C PRO A 120 -13.46 16.81 23.82
N PRO A 121 -14.16 17.16 22.73
CA PRO A 121 -15.08 18.31 22.71
C PRO A 121 -16.16 18.22 23.79
N ALA A 122 -16.66 19.38 24.25
CA ALA A 122 -17.68 19.44 25.30
C ALA A 122 -18.98 18.69 24.93
N SER A 123 -19.39 18.74 23.66
CA SER A 123 -20.54 17.99 23.13
C SER A 123 -20.33 16.48 23.25
N LEU A 124 -19.15 15.98 22.89
CA LEU A 124 -18.77 14.57 23.05
C LEU A 124 -18.75 14.15 24.52
N LYS A 125 -18.14 14.98 25.38
CA LYS A 125 -18.11 14.75 26.83
C LYS A 125 -19.52 14.63 27.41
N LYS A 126 -20.42 15.52 27.01
CA LYS A 126 -21.83 15.50 27.44
C LYS A 126 -22.57 14.26 26.92
N LYS A 127 -22.42 13.92 25.64
CA LYS A 127 -23.12 12.80 24.99
C LYS A 127 -22.77 11.45 25.63
N LEU A 128 -21.48 11.25 25.88
CA LEU A 128 -20.93 10.03 26.50
C LEU A 128 -20.89 10.07 28.03
N GLN A 129 -21.25 11.21 28.66
CA GLN A 129 -20.99 11.48 30.08
C GLN A 129 -19.55 11.13 30.47
N LEU A 130 -18.61 11.55 29.62
CA LEU A 130 -17.22 11.13 29.63
C LEU A 130 -16.42 11.93 30.66
N THR A 131 -15.76 11.22 31.56
CA THR A 131 -14.67 11.72 32.40
C THR A 131 -13.39 10.98 32.04
N THR A 132 -12.30 11.74 31.93
CA THR A 132 -10.97 11.23 31.57
C THR A 132 -9.98 11.65 32.64
N ASP A 133 -8.97 10.83 32.86
CA ASP A 133 -7.87 11.13 33.77
C ASP A 133 -6.56 10.57 33.21
N VAL A 134 -5.42 10.98 33.77
CA VAL A 134 -4.08 10.60 33.28
C VAL A 134 -3.34 9.84 34.37
N MET A 135 -2.81 8.68 34.01
CA MET A 135 -1.89 7.93 34.86
C MET A 135 -0.48 8.07 34.31
N TYR A 136 0.47 8.44 35.17
CA TYR A 136 1.88 8.59 34.81
C TYR A 136 2.64 7.28 35.05
N ASP A 137 3.58 6.97 34.18
CA ASP A 137 4.41 5.75 34.21
C ASP A 137 3.58 4.46 34.36
N ALA A 138 2.48 4.39 33.59
CA ALA A 138 1.50 3.34 33.67
C ALA A 138 1.96 2.07 32.92
N ASN A 139 1.67 0.90 33.51
CA ASN A 139 1.89 -0.40 32.89
C ASN A 139 0.60 -1.25 32.80
N PRO A 140 -0.46 -0.79 32.10
CA PRO A 140 -1.71 -1.55 32.05
C PRO A 140 -1.63 -2.73 31.11
N ASP A 141 -2.36 -3.79 31.45
CA ASP A 141 -2.65 -4.87 30.53
C ASP A 141 -3.86 -4.51 29.67
N LEU A 142 -3.68 -4.61 28.36
CA LEU A 142 -4.74 -4.46 27.39
C LEU A 142 -5.44 -5.81 27.16
N GLN A 143 -6.77 -5.77 27.21
CA GLN A 143 -7.64 -6.84 26.75
C GLN A 143 -8.50 -6.32 25.60
N ILE A 144 -8.43 -6.97 24.43
CA ILE A 144 -9.21 -6.59 23.25
C ILE A 144 -9.50 -7.82 22.37
N GLY A 145 -10.73 -7.96 21.89
CA GLY A 145 -11.15 -9.17 21.21
C GLY A 145 -10.92 -10.40 22.10
N GLN A 146 -10.15 -11.38 21.62
CA GLN A 146 -9.71 -12.53 22.41
C GLN A 146 -8.25 -12.41 22.87
N PHE A 147 -7.60 -11.28 22.63
CA PHE A 147 -6.27 -10.98 23.15
C PHE A 147 -6.38 -10.44 24.58
N SER A 148 -5.51 -10.90 25.47
CA SER A 148 -5.50 -10.53 26.88
C SER A 148 -4.09 -10.58 27.46
N GLY A 149 -3.80 -9.73 28.44
CA GLY A 149 -2.51 -9.74 29.14
C GLY A 149 -1.38 -9.10 28.34
N ILE A 150 -1.72 -8.26 27.35
CA ILE A 150 -0.69 -7.54 26.59
C ILE A 150 -0.33 -6.28 27.35
N SER A 151 0.86 -6.27 27.94
CA SER A 151 1.35 -5.15 28.74
C SER A 151 1.74 -3.96 27.85
N LEU A 152 1.22 -2.79 28.17
CA LEU A 152 1.63 -1.51 27.58
C LEU A 152 2.57 -0.81 28.55
N GLN A 153 3.66 -0.22 28.07
CA GLN A 153 4.52 0.66 28.86
C GLN A 153 4.33 2.10 28.38
N VAL A 154 3.75 2.96 29.22
CA VAL A 154 3.31 4.29 28.80
C VAL A 154 3.68 5.33 29.85
N GLN A 155 4.39 6.38 29.43
CA GLN A 155 4.79 7.48 30.32
C GLN A 155 3.58 8.32 30.79
N ASP A 156 2.65 8.63 29.88
CA ASP A 156 1.44 9.40 30.15
C ASP A 156 0.22 8.71 29.52
N MET A 157 -0.50 7.95 30.33
CA MET A 157 -1.66 7.19 29.87
C MET A 157 -2.96 7.93 30.19
N LEU A 158 -3.50 8.61 29.19
CA LEU A 158 -4.89 9.06 29.24
C LEU A 158 -5.81 7.82 29.25
N TYR A 159 -6.79 7.81 30.15
CA TYR A 159 -7.77 6.73 30.26
C TYR A 159 -9.18 7.26 30.53
N ILE A 160 -10.19 6.39 30.32
CA ILE A 160 -11.59 6.70 30.59
C ILE A 160 -11.89 6.40 32.06
N ALA A 161 -11.97 7.45 32.88
CA ALA A 161 -12.32 7.34 34.30
C ALA A 161 -13.83 7.09 34.53
N GLY A 162 -14.67 7.46 33.57
CA GLY A 162 -16.11 7.24 33.63
C GLY A 162 -16.82 7.54 32.32
N SER A 163 -17.87 6.77 31.99
CA SER A 163 -18.71 6.99 30.82
C SER A 163 -20.08 6.30 30.97
N GLN A 164 -21.08 6.85 30.30
CA GLN A 164 -22.40 6.24 30.06
C GLN A 164 -22.60 5.94 28.55
N GLY A 165 -21.51 5.61 27.84
CA GLY A 165 -21.57 5.06 26.49
C GLY A 165 -22.39 3.77 26.46
N THR A 166 -23.12 3.53 25.36
CA THR A 166 -23.96 2.33 25.22
C THR A 166 -23.15 1.09 24.89
N GLN A 167 -21.96 1.28 24.32
CA GLN A 167 -21.03 0.21 23.98
C GLN A 167 -19.65 0.55 24.53
N SER A 168 -18.93 -0.49 24.93
CA SER A 168 -17.56 -0.44 25.41
C SER A 168 -16.77 -1.52 24.69
N LEU A 169 -15.58 -1.19 24.23
CA LEU A 169 -14.72 -2.10 23.49
C LEU A 169 -13.34 -2.18 24.17
N GLY A 170 -12.95 -3.39 24.53
CA GLY A 170 -11.71 -3.67 25.23
C GLY A 170 -11.63 -3.09 26.65
N LYS A 171 -10.57 -3.43 27.36
CA LYS A 171 -10.30 -3.00 28.73
C LYS A 171 -8.81 -2.75 28.93
N LEU A 172 -8.52 -1.79 29.79
CA LEU A 172 -7.22 -1.49 30.35
C LEU A 172 -7.24 -1.88 31.82
N ILE A 173 -6.32 -2.73 32.25
CA ILE A 173 -6.22 -3.25 33.61
C ILE A 173 -4.92 -2.74 34.22
N PHE A 174 -5.02 -1.80 35.16
CA PHE A 174 -3.87 -1.22 35.84
C PHE A 174 -3.56 -2.03 37.09
N GLN A 175 -2.42 -2.73 37.10
CA GLN A 175 -2.09 -3.70 38.15
C GLN A 175 -1.86 -3.04 39.52
N ASP A 176 -1.27 -1.84 39.54
CA ASP A 176 -0.89 -1.16 40.78
C ASP A 176 -2.09 -0.65 41.60
N ASP A 177 -3.18 -0.25 40.93
CA ASP A 177 -4.33 0.41 41.56
C ASP A 177 -5.61 -0.44 41.56
N SER A 178 -5.56 -1.69 41.06
CA SER A 178 -6.76 -2.51 40.79
C SER A 178 -7.83 -1.78 39.94
N LEU A 179 -7.42 -0.77 39.17
CA LEU A 179 -8.27 0.05 38.34
C LEU A 179 -8.51 -0.67 37.01
N GLN A 180 -9.77 -0.69 36.58
CA GLN A 180 -10.14 -1.15 35.24
C GLN A 180 -10.87 -0.03 34.51
N ALA A 181 -10.41 0.30 33.31
CA ALA A 181 -11.02 1.29 32.44
C ALA A 181 -11.38 0.66 31.09
N PRO A 182 -12.45 1.09 30.42
CA PRO A 182 -12.68 0.69 29.04
C PRO A 182 -11.58 1.24 28.13
N TYR A 183 -11.17 0.50 27.11
CA TYR A 183 -10.23 1.00 26.11
C TYR A 183 -10.91 1.99 25.15
N ALA A 184 -12.14 1.71 24.74
CA ALA A 184 -12.96 2.63 23.95
C ALA A 184 -14.41 2.59 24.39
N VAL A 185 -15.12 3.70 24.20
CA VAL A 185 -16.57 3.80 24.43
C VAL A 185 -17.27 4.48 23.27
N SER A 186 -18.49 4.06 22.97
CA SER A 186 -19.31 4.67 21.92
C SER A 186 -20.78 4.76 22.32
N LYS A 187 -21.47 5.70 21.68
CA LYS A 187 -22.91 5.90 21.76
C LYS A 187 -23.42 6.52 20.47
N GLU A 188 -24.27 5.78 19.78
CA GLU A 188 -24.85 6.18 18.49
C GLU A 188 -23.73 6.49 17.47
N ASP A 189 -23.68 7.72 16.97
CA ASP A 189 -22.71 8.25 16.02
C ASP A 189 -21.38 8.72 16.65
N ALA A 190 -21.22 8.65 17.98
CA ALA A 190 -20.05 9.19 18.67
C ALA A 190 -19.21 8.11 19.36
N ALA A 191 -17.90 8.16 19.19
CA ALA A 191 -16.94 7.24 19.83
C ALA A 191 -15.71 7.98 20.38
N TYR A 192 -15.10 7.42 21.42
CA TYR A 192 -13.92 7.97 22.08
C TYR A 192 -12.90 6.86 22.40
N VAL A 193 -11.63 7.13 22.08
CA VAL A 193 -10.45 6.32 22.41
C VAL A 193 -9.45 7.23 23.11
N PRO A 194 -9.03 6.95 24.35
CA PRO A 194 -8.15 7.84 25.11
C PRO A 194 -6.68 7.66 24.71
N TYR A 195 -6.28 6.47 24.23
CA TYR A 195 -4.89 6.15 23.97
C TYR A 195 -4.71 5.36 22.67
N PHE A 196 -3.79 5.84 21.85
CA PHE A 196 -3.33 5.20 20.63
C PHE A 196 -1.87 5.58 20.38
N GLU A 197 -1.09 4.62 19.91
CA GLU A 197 0.33 4.76 19.65
C GLU A 197 0.77 3.80 18.54
N GLN A 198 1.50 4.33 17.56
CA GLN A 198 2.11 3.51 16.52
C GLN A 198 3.16 2.57 17.13
N GLY A 199 3.22 1.33 16.61
CA GLY A 199 4.29 0.40 16.93
C GLY A 199 4.07 -0.40 18.22
N ASN A 200 2.98 -0.16 18.95
CA ASN A 200 2.54 -1.04 20.02
C ASN A 200 1.14 -1.61 19.76
N VAL A 201 0.69 -2.49 20.65
CA VAL A 201 -0.56 -3.24 20.48
C VAL A 201 -1.83 -2.38 20.54
N SER A 202 -1.73 -1.11 20.92
CA SER A 202 -2.88 -0.19 20.80
C SER A 202 -3.29 0.03 19.34
N ALA A 203 -2.38 -0.17 18.37
CA ALA A 203 -2.75 -0.17 16.95
C ALA A 203 -3.71 -1.31 16.59
N LEU A 204 -3.50 -2.50 17.14
CA LEU A 204 -4.43 -3.61 17.00
C LEU A 204 -5.80 -3.28 17.63
N ALA A 205 -5.78 -2.68 18.83
CA ALA A 205 -7.01 -2.31 19.52
C ALA A 205 -7.80 -1.22 18.78
N MET A 206 -7.10 -0.22 18.23
CA MET A 206 -7.69 0.78 17.35
C MET A 206 -8.30 0.11 16.10
N GLY A 207 -7.66 -0.92 15.56
CA GLY A 207 -8.23 -1.74 14.49
C GLY A 207 -9.60 -2.33 14.85
N TYR A 208 -9.76 -2.88 16.06
CA TYR A 208 -11.04 -3.37 16.56
C TYR A 208 -12.09 -2.27 16.71
N VAL A 209 -11.70 -1.10 17.22
CA VAL A 209 -12.58 0.07 17.34
C VAL A 209 -13.07 0.52 15.97
N LEU A 210 -12.18 0.59 14.97
CA LEU A 210 -12.53 0.94 13.61
C LEU A 210 -13.44 -0.11 12.95
N LYS A 211 -13.22 -1.42 13.20
CA LYS A 211 -14.10 -2.49 12.70
C LYS A 211 -15.56 -2.23 13.10
N ASP A 212 -15.77 -1.95 14.38
CA ASP A 212 -17.10 -1.70 14.96
C ASP A 212 -17.70 -0.36 14.48
N TRP A 213 -16.92 0.72 14.55
CA TRP A 213 -17.36 2.08 14.18
C TRP A 213 -17.62 2.24 12.67
N LEU A 214 -16.87 1.54 11.82
CA LEU A 214 -17.13 1.46 10.38
C LEU A 214 -18.21 0.43 10.02
N HIS A 215 -18.69 -0.34 11.00
CA HIS A 215 -19.68 -1.41 10.85
C HIS A 215 -19.24 -2.50 9.86
N ILE A 216 -17.95 -2.84 9.87
CA ILE A 216 -17.35 -3.87 9.02
C ILE A 216 -17.70 -5.26 9.57
N LYS A 217 -18.39 -6.05 8.74
CA LYS A 217 -18.85 -7.41 9.10
C LYS A 217 -18.07 -8.52 8.44
N ALA A 218 -17.12 -8.19 7.58
CA ALA A 218 -16.31 -9.18 6.89
C ALA A 218 -15.46 -9.96 7.91
N THR A 219 -15.36 -11.28 7.70
CA THR A 219 -14.42 -12.12 8.44
C THR A 219 -13.01 -11.87 7.88
N PRO A 220 -12.08 -11.40 8.71
CA PRO A 220 -10.74 -11.05 8.29
C PRO A 220 -9.88 -12.30 8.11
N LYS A 221 -8.89 -12.17 7.23
CA LYS A 221 -7.96 -13.21 6.82
C LYS A 221 -6.52 -12.78 7.11
N VAL A 222 -5.67 -13.76 7.35
CA VAL A 222 -4.23 -13.53 7.53
C VAL A 222 -3.49 -14.11 6.35
N TYR A 223 -2.59 -13.34 5.77
CA TYR A 223 -1.76 -13.74 4.64
C TYR A 223 -0.28 -13.67 5.02
N LEU A 224 0.56 -14.46 4.34
CA LEU A 224 2.02 -14.33 4.40
C LEU A 224 2.49 -13.60 3.15
N ALA A 225 3.40 -12.63 3.28
CA ALA A 225 4.07 -12.01 2.14
C ALA A 225 5.60 -12.08 2.26
N ILE A 226 6.24 -12.58 1.20
CA ILE A 226 7.68 -12.53 1.02
C ILE A 226 8.01 -11.29 0.18
N LYS A 227 8.77 -10.39 0.78
CA LYS A 227 9.23 -9.12 0.19
C LYS A 227 10.62 -9.25 -0.44
N GLU A 228 11.07 -8.16 -1.07
CA GLU A 228 12.45 -8.00 -1.52
C GLU A 228 12.90 -9.06 -2.54
N ILE A 229 11.98 -9.47 -3.43
CA ILE A 229 12.27 -10.38 -4.53
C ILE A 229 12.73 -9.56 -5.74
N TYR A 230 14.02 -9.67 -6.07
CA TYR A 230 14.68 -8.97 -7.17
C TYR A 230 15.09 -9.95 -8.28
N PRO A 231 15.31 -9.45 -9.52
CA PRO A 231 15.85 -10.28 -10.60
C PRO A 231 17.24 -10.87 -10.33
N PHE A 232 17.99 -10.24 -9.43
CA PHE A 232 19.34 -10.65 -9.02
C PHE A 232 19.38 -11.34 -7.65
N SER A 233 18.21 -11.57 -7.02
CA SER A 233 18.12 -12.44 -5.84
C SER A 233 18.58 -13.86 -6.18
N ASP A 234 18.86 -14.69 -5.17
CA ASP A 234 19.06 -16.12 -5.38
C ASP A 234 17.73 -16.77 -5.81
N LEU A 235 17.55 -16.90 -7.12
CA LEU A 235 16.35 -17.47 -7.71
C LEU A 235 16.19 -18.97 -7.41
N GLY A 236 17.30 -19.67 -7.14
CA GLY A 236 17.26 -21.05 -6.69
C GLY A 236 16.65 -21.14 -5.30
N LEU A 237 17.14 -20.32 -4.38
CA LEU A 237 16.60 -20.20 -3.03
C LEU A 237 15.13 -19.74 -3.05
N LEU A 238 14.74 -18.81 -3.92
CA LEU A 238 13.34 -18.40 -4.09
C LEU A 238 12.43 -19.59 -4.43
N THR A 239 12.88 -20.45 -5.35
CA THR A 239 12.11 -21.64 -5.72
C THR A 239 12.09 -22.69 -4.61
N GLU A 240 13.18 -22.83 -3.85
CA GLU A 240 13.26 -23.71 -2.68
C GLU A 240 12.32 -23.23 -1.56
N THR A 241 12.29 -21.93 -1.28
CA THR A 241 11.37 -21.30 -0.33
C THR A 241 9.91 -21.57 -0.70
N ALA A 242 9.54 -21.37 -1.97
CA ALA A 242 8.19 -21.63 -2.45
C ALA A 242 7.79 -23.12 -2.30
N GLU A 243 8.69 -24.04 -2.60
CA GLU A 243 8.45 -25.48 -2.46
C GLU A 243 8.29 -25.91 -1.01
N ARG A 244 9.13 -25.38 -0.11
CA ARG A 244 9.04 -25.69 1.32
C ARG A 244 7.73 -25.18 1.91
N LEU A 245 7.31 -23.95 1.58
CA LEU A 245 6.01 -23.41 2.00
C LEU A 245 4.84 -24.23 1.44
N TYR A 246 4.91 -24.65 0.18
CA TYR A 246 3.90 -25.52 -0.43
C TYR A 246 3.81 -26.88 0.29
N GLN A 247 4.95 -27.50 0.63
CA GLN A 247 4.99 -28.78 1.33
C GLN A 247 4.35 -28.74 2.73
N VAL A 248 4.48 -27.62 3.43
CA VAL A 248 3.82 -27.40 4.74
C VAL A 248 2.42 -26.79 4.61
N GLY A 249 1.92 -26.58 3.38
CA GLY A 249 0.57 -26.13 3.11
C GLY A 249 0.32 -24.65 3.39
N ILE A 250 1.34 -23.79 3.32
CA ILE A 250 1.23 -22.34 3.54
C ILE A 250 1.16 -21.62 2.18
N PRO A 251 -0.01 -21.06 1.79
CA PRO A 251 -0.10 -20.12 0.68
C PRO A 251 0.57 -18.80 1.06
N PHE A 252 1.15 -18.10 0.08
CA PHE A 252 1.84 -16.85 0.34
C PHE A 252 1.77 -15.90 -0.85
N LEU A 253 2.03 -14.64 -0.58
CA LEU A 253 2.21 -13.56 -1.55
C LEU A 253 3.71 -13.40 -1.84
N ALA A 254 4.08 -13.33 -3.10
CA ALA A 254 5.43 -13.02 -3.55
C ALA A 254 5.45 -11.61 -4.14
N SER A 255 6.04 -10.66 -3.42
CA SER A 255 6.11 -9.26 -3.83
C SER A 255 7.33 -9.02 -4.72
N VAL A 256 7.13 -9.15 -6.04
CA VAL A 256 8.19 -9.13 -7.06
C VAL A 256 8.49 -7.73 -7.54
N ARG A 257 9.77 -7.35 -7.59
CA ARG A 257 10.18 -6.03 -8.09
C ARG A 257 10.08 -5.97 -9.62
N PRO A 258 9.52 -4.89 -10.19
CA PRO A 258 9.40 -4.73 -11.63
C PRO A 258 10.75 -4.39 -12.27
N VAL A 259 10.89 -4.78 -13.54
CA VAL A 259 12.06 -4.47 -14.37
C VAL A 259 11.59 -3.80 -15.65
N PHE A 260 12.05 -2.57 -15.90
CA PHE A 260 11.54 -1.75 -17.00
C PHE A 260 12.44 -1.71 -18.24
N SER A 261 13.62 -2.32 -18.18
CA SER A 261 14.58 -2.37 -19.29
C SER A 261 15.26 -3.73 -19.39
N ASN A 262 15.87 -4.04 -20.54
CA ASN A 262 16.64 -5.26 -20.76
C ASN A 262 15.84 -6.57 -20.50
N THR A 263 14.55 -6.57 -20.84
CA THR A 263 13.63 -7.67 -20.52
C THR A 263 13.88 -8.95 -21.34
N ASP A 264 14.65 -8.85 -22.41
CA ASP A 264 15.11 -9.93 -23.28
C ASP A 264 16.37 -10.64 -22.74
N TYR A 265 17.04 -10.08 -21.74
CA TYR A 265 18.27 -10.65 -21.21
C TYR A 265 18.00 -12.00 -20.50
N PRO A 266 18.95 -12.96 -20.53
CA PRO A 266 18.80 -14.25 -19.87
C PRO A 266 18.49 -14.16 -18.37
N ALA A 267 18.98 -13.12 -17.69
CA ALA A 267 18.68 -12.88 -16.29
C ALA A 267 17.19 -12.61 -16.06
N MET A 268 16.55 -11.81 -16.93
CA MET A 268 15.10 -11.58 -16.88
C MET A 268 14.32 -12.86 -17.17
N GLN A 269 14.75 -13.64 -18.16
CA GLN A 269 14.10 -14.92 -18.47
C GLN A 269 14.17 -15.90 -17.31
N ARG A 270 15.33 -16.01 -16.63
CA ARG A 270 15.48 -16.79 -15.40
C ARG A 270 14.57 -16.29 -14.29
N TYR A 271 14.46 -14.97 -14.13
CA TYR A 271 13.57 -14.35 -13.15
C TYR A 271 12.09 -14.69 -13.41
N LEU A 272 11.62 -14.57 -14.66
CA LEU A 272 10.25 -14.95 -15.05
C LEU A 272 9.99 -16.43 -14.81
N VAL A 273 10.94 -17.31 -15.15
CA VAL A 273 10.84 -18.75 -14.87
C VAL A 273 10.72 -19.03 -13.37
N ALA A 274 11.52 -18.36 -12.54
CA ALA A 274 11.46 -18.50 -11.09
C ALA A 274 10.11 -18.04 -10.52
N ILE A 275 9.60 -16.88 -10.96
CA ILE A 275 8.27 -16.37 -10.56
C ILE A 275 7.16 -17.34 -10.98
N LYS A 276 7.23 -17.89 -12.19
CA LYS A 276 6.27 -18.89 -12.67
C LYS A 276 6.27 -20.15 -11.80
N ARG A 277 7.45 -20.60 -11.34
CA ARG A 277 7.59 -21.72 -10.40
C ARG A 277 7.04 -21.38 -9.01
N VAL A 278 7.28 -20.17 -8.52
CA VAL A 278 6.63 -19.66 -7.29
C VAL A 278 5.11 -19.74 -7.40
N GLN A 279 4.55 -19.28 -8.53
CA GLN A 279 3.11 -19.31 -8.76
C GLN A 279 2.53 -20.74 -8.82
N SER A 280 3.27 -21.69 -9.40
CA SER A 280 2.86 -23.11 -9.40
C SER A 280 2.92 -23.78 -8.02
N ASN A 281 3.68 -23.22 -7.09
CA ASN A 281 3.82 -23.69 -5.71
C ASN A 281 2.94 -22.87 -4.74
N ASN A 282 1.71 -22.55 -5.15
CA ASN A 282 0.72 -21.74 -4.41
C ASN A 282 1.10 -20.29 -4.08
N GLY A 283 2.22 -19.76 -4.59
CA GLY A 283 2.53 -18.34 -4.47
C GLY A 283 1.59 -17.47 -5.31
N SER A 284 1.08 -16.38 -4.73
CA SER A 284 0.32 -15.36 -5.45
C SER A 284 1.23 -14.18 -5.74
N ILE A 285 1.27 -13.71 -6.99
CA ILE A 285 2.23 -12.69 -7.39
C ILE A 285 1.67 -11.28 -7.13
N LEU A 286 2.40 -10.47 -6.36
CA LEU A 286 2.17 -9.03 -6.25
C LEU A 286 3.28 -8.30 -7.02
N VAL A 287 2.92 -7.30 -7.80
CA VAL A 287 3.91 -6.39 -8.40
C VAL A 287 4.28 -5.37 -7.34
N ASN A 288 5.54 -5.30 -6.93
CA ASN A 288 5.97 -4.27 -5.99
C ASN A 288 6.11 -2.92 -6.70
N ALA A 289 5.87 -1.82 -5.99
CA ALA A 289 6.15 -0.50 -6.48
C ALA A 289 7.66 -0.37 -6.78
N PRO A 290 8.04 0.23 -7.91
CA PRO A 290 9.44 0.55 -8.19
C PRO A 290 9.96 1.55 -7.16
N ILE A 291 11.27 1.52 -6.89
CA ILE A 291 11.91 2.57 -6.10
C ILE A 291 11.81 3.86 -6.92
N ALA A 292 11.16 4.89 -6.37
CA ALA A 292 11.16 6.22 -6.96
C ALA A 292 12.59 6.77 -6.92
N MET A 293 13.35 6.59 -8.00
CA MET A 293 14.60 7.31 -8.19
C MET A 293 14.28 8.57 -8.99
N HIS A 294 14.18 9.71 -8.30
CA HIS A 294 14.29 10.98 -9.01
C HIS A 294 15.68 11.03 -9.65
N SER A 295 15.72 11.09 -10.98
CA SER A 295 16.93 11.55 -11.65
C SER A 295 17.18 12.96 -11.12
N THR A 296 18.39 13.24 -10.64
CA THR A 296 18.83 14.53 -10.09
C THR A 296 18.81 15.69 -11.09
N SER A 297 18.11 15.53 -12.22
CA SER A 297 17.89 16.55 -13.23
C SER A 297 16.44 17.03 -13.15
N THR A 298 16.25 18.18 -12.52
CA THR A 298 14.99 18.95 -12.38
C THR A 298 14.39 19.42 -13.72
N SER A 299 14.77 18.83 -14.85
CA SER A 299 14.39 19.30 -16.18
C SER A 299 13.56 18.32 -17.01
N ASN A 300 13.28 17.09 -16.56
CA ASN A 300 12.26 16.21 -17.17
C ASN A 300 11.72 15.23 -16.12
N MET A 301 10.59 15.55 -15.49
CA MET A 301 9.80 14.58 -14.73
C MET A 301 9.33 13.47 -15.68
N ASP A 302 9.84 12.25 -15.48
CA ASP A 302 9.54 11.10 -16.34
C ASP A 302 8.17 10.49 -15.96
N HIS A 303 7.08 11.05 -16.51
CA HIS A 303 5.70 10.55 -16.39
C HIS A 303 5.43 9.24 -17.18
N SER A 304 6.46 8.41 -17.39
CA SER A 304 6.32 7.12 -18.09
C SER A 304 5.97 5.96 -17.16
N LEU A 305 5.68 6.21 -15.88
CA LEU A 305 5.40 5.17 -14.89
C LEU A 305 4.25 4.27 -15.36
N GLN A 306 3.16 4.86 -15.87
CA GLN A 306 2.02 4.09 -16.39
C GLN A 306 2.44 3.15 -17.52
N VAL A 307 3.18 3.66 -18.51
CA VAL A 307 3.63 2.88 -19.68
C VAL A 307 4.56 1.74 -19.24
N LYS A 308 5.49 2.01 -18.32
CA LYS A 308 6.44 1.03 -17.80
C LYS A 308 5.77 -0.07 -16.99
N MET A 309 4.83 0.29 -16.11
CA MET A 309 4.04 -0.67 -15.32
C MET A 309 3.14 -1.52 -16.23
N ASN A 310 2.44 -0.89 -17.17
CA ASN A 310 1.62 -1.58 -18.16
C ASN A 310 2.44 -2.62 -18.95
N ALA A 311 3.62 -2.23 -19.45
CA ALA A 311 4.52 -3.13 -20.16
C ALA A 311 5.01 -4.30 -19.30
N PHE A 312 5.36 -4.04 -18.04
CA PHE A 312 5.80 -5.10 -17.11
C PHE A 312 4.68 -6.10 -16.79
N ILE A 313 3.46 -5.64 -16.51
CA ILE A 313 2.31 -6.52 -16.25
C ILE A 313 2.01 -7.37 -17.50
N ASN A 314 2.04 -6.75 -18.69
CA ASN A 314 1.85 -7.47 -19.95
C ASN A 314 2.96 -8.51 -20.21
N LEU A 315 4.21 -8.24 -19.80
CA LEU A 315 5.31 -9.20 -19.86
C LEU A 315 5.06 -10.40 -18.94
N LEU A 316 4.54 -10.20 -17.72
CA LEU A 316 4.15 -11.29 -16.82
C LEU A 316 3.08 -12.17 -17.47
N VAL A 317 2.03 -11.55 -18.02
CA VAL A 317 0.94 -12.26 -18.71
C VAL A 317 1.46 -13.08 -19.90
N HIS A 318 2.34 -12.50 -20.73
CA HIS A 318 2.95 -13.22 -21.86
C HIS A 318 3.68 -14.50 -21.41
N ASN A 319 4.24 -14.48 -20.20
CA ASN A 319 4.94 -15.60 -19.59
C ASN A 319 4.04 -16.48 -18.70
N LYS A 320 2.71 -16.35 -18.81
CA LYS A 320 1.71 -17.11 -18.05
C LYS A 320 1.80 -16.88 -16.54
N ILE A 321 2.12 -15.65 -16.14
CA ILE A 321 2.14 -15.20 -14.75
C ILE A 321 1.00 -14.19 -14.58
N GLY A 322 0.09 -14.46 -13.64
CA GLY A 322 -1.06 -13.61 -13.35
C GLY A 322 -0.86 -12.84 -12.04
N PRO A 323 -0.39 -11.59 -12.06
CA PRO A 323 -0.30 -10.78 -10.85
C PRO A 323 -1.71 -10.45 -10.32
N LEU A 324 -1.87 -10.39 -9.00
CA LEU A 324 -3.15 -10.22 -8.31
C LEU A 324 -3.27 -8.90 -7.52
N GLY A 325 -2.20 -8.13 -7.44
CA GLY A 325 -2.19 -6.88 -6.69
C GLY A 325 -0.84 -6.19 -6.74
N ILE A 326 -0.73 -5.10 -5.99
CA ILE A 326 0.48 -4.31 -5.86
C ILE A 326 0.91 -4.20 -4.40
N GLY A 327 2.21 -4.33 -4.15
CA GLY A 327 2.82 -3.90 -2.89
C GLY A 327 3.37 -2.49 -3.04
N ALA A 328 3.10 -1.58 -2.11
CA ALA A 328 3.63 -0.21 -2.18
C ALA A 328 3.81 0.38 -0.78
N GLN A 329 4.62 1.42 -0.63
CA GLN A 329 4.66 2.20 0.61
C GLN A 329 3.42 3.10 0.72
N MET A 330 3.00 3.42 1.93
CA MET A 330 1.74 4.13 2.20
C MET A 330 1.62 5.47 1.45
N HIS A 331 2.70 6.25 1.34
CA HIS A 331 2.70 7.54 0.65
C HIS A 331 2.29 7.44 -0.82
N TRP A 332 2.45 6.30 -1.48
CA TRP A 332 1.98 6.10 -2.86
C TRP A 332 0.48 6.31 -3.00
N ALA A 333 -0.31 6.00 -1.96
CA ALA A 333 -1.76 6.22 -1.98
C ALA A 333 -2.12 7.70 -1.89
N TYR A 334 -1.21 8.55 -1.43
CA TYR A 334 -1.35 10.00 -1.27
C TYR A 334 -0.55 10.77 -2.33
N ASP A 335 -0.18 10.14 -3.43
CA ASP A 335 0.46 10.76 -4.56
C ASP A 335 -0.39 10.55 -5.82
N LYS A 336 -0.73 11.61 -6.55
CA LYS A 336 -1.61 11.47 -7.72
C LYS A 336 -0.96 10.69 -8.84
N GLU A 337 0.28 10.99 -9.19
CA GLU A 337 1.01 10.25 -10.22
C GLU A 337 1.17 8.79 -9.81
N TYR A 338 1.64 8.50 -8.59
CA TYR A 338 1.87 7.11 -8.19
C TYR A 338 0.58 6.31 -8.06
N SER A 339 -0.48 6.92 -7.52
CA SER A 339 -1.75 6.22 -7.34
C SER A 339 -2.52 5.99 -8.63
N GLU A 340 -2.47 6.94 -9.59
CA GLU A 340 -3.13 6.82 -10.88
C GLU A 340 -2.28 6.05 -11.90
N ALA A 341 -1.03 6.46 -12.10
CA ALA A 341 -0.15 5.88 -13.10
C ALA A 341 0.49 4.56 -12.64
N GLY A 342 0.88 4.45 -11.37
CA GLY A 342 1.57 3.26 -10.84
C GLY A 342 0.62 2.17 -10.34
N MET A 343 -0.39 2.57 -9.55
CA MET A 343 -1.34 1.66 -8.91
C MET A 343 -2.70 1.59 -9.63
N GLY A 344 -2.87 2.33 -10.74
CA GLY A 344 -4.09 2.39 -11.55
C GLY A 344 -4.64 1.04 -11.99
N PHE A 345 -3.75 0.08 -12.24
CA PHE A 345 -4.07 -1.23 -12.82
C PHE A 345 -4.71 -2.20 -11.84
N PHE A 346 -4.59 -1.96 -10.53
CA PHE A 346 -4.90 -2.93 -9.49
C PHE A 346 -6.11 -2.50 -8.67
N ASN A 347 -7.01 -3.43 -8.37
CA ASN A 347 -8.06 -3.22 -7.37
C ASN A 347 -7.64 -3.66 -5.95
N SER A 348 -6.44 -4.23 -5.82
CA SER A 348 -5.96 -4.84 -4.58
C SER A 348 -4.53 -4.41 -4.26
N VAL A 349 -4.27 -4.05 -3.00
CA VAL A 349 -2.99 -3.50 -2.56
C VAL A 349 -2.55 -4.06 -1.20
N THR A 350 -1.24 -4.12 -1.00
CA THR A 350 -0.62 -4.19 0.32
C THR A 350 0.17 -2.90 0.55
N LEU A 351 -0.26 -2.08 1.51
CA LEU A 351 0.42 -0.82 1.85
C LEU A 351 1.36 -1.02 3.04
N TYR A 352 2.66 -1.04 2.74
CA TYR A 352 3.75 -1.13 3.69
C TYR A 352 3.96 0.20 4.43
N PRO A 353 4.54 0.19 5.65
CA PRO A 353 5.01 1.42 6.29
C PRO A 353 5.95 2.20 5.36
N ASP A 354 5.90 3.53 5.45
CA ASP A 354 6.83 4.39 4.73
C ASP A 354 8.23 4.27 5.35
N GLU A 355 9.24 4.05 4.50
CA GLU A 355 10.65 4.11 4.91
C GLU A 355 11.26 5.44 4.47
N ASN A 356 11.01 5.82 3.21
CA ASN A 356 11.42 7.10 2.64
C ASN A 356 10.22 7.67 1.87
N VAL A 357 9.73 8.81 2.34
CA VAL A 357 8.60 9.48 1.70
C VAL A 357 9.13 10.41 0.63
N ASP A 358 8.70 10.16 -0.60
CA ASP A 358 9.01 10.99 -1.74
C ASP A 358 7.75 11.14 -2.58
N TYR A 359 7.34 12.39 -2.84
CA TYR A 359 6.13 12.69 -3.60
C TYR A 359 6.51 13.25 -4.97
N MET A 360 5.85 12.75 -6.00
CA MET A 360 5.81 13.36 -7.31
C MET A 360 4.74 14.46 -7.38
N GLU A 361 3.51 14.15 -6.95
CA GLU A 361 2.41 15.08 -6.82
C GLU A 361 1.58 14.74 -5.58
N GLN A 362 1.96 15.30 -4.44
CA GLN A 362 1.29 15.06 -3.17
C GLN A 362 -0.21 15.43 -3.24
N SER A 363 -1.03 14.54 -2.70
CA SER A 363 -2.45 14.68 -2.48
C SER A 363 -2.73 14.46 -1.01
N ASP A 364 -3.67 15.23 -0.48
CA ASP A 364 -4.13 15.00 0.88
C ASP A 364 -5.23 13.94 0.99
N THR A 365 -5.75 13.47 -0.16
CA THR A 365 -6.78 12.44 -0.22
C THR A 365 -6.21 11.17 -0.82
N SER A 366 -6.38 10.05 -0.13
CA SER A 366 -5.88 8.77 -0.58
C SER A 366 -6.66 8.21 -1.78
N LYS A 367 -5.98 7.38 -2.57
CA LYS A 367 -6.65 6.35 -3.37
C LYS A 367 -7.06 5.20 -2.45
N SER A 368 -8.32 4.78 -2.58
CA SER A 368 -8.87 3.61 -1.89
C SER A 368 -8.90 2.39 -2.82
N PHE A 369 -8.73 1.20 -2.26
CA PHE A 369 -8.76 -0.06 -2.99
C PHE A 369 -9.83 -1.00 -2.39
N PRO A 370 -10.62 -1.70 -3.22
CA PRO A 370 -11.59 -2.70 -2.74
C PRO A 370 -11.00 -3.79 -1.85
N SER A 371 -9.73 -4.15 -2.06
CA SER A 371 -8.98 -5.04 -1.18
C SER A 371 -7.68 -4.37 -0.76
N SER A 372 -7.47 -4.18 0.54
CA SER A 372 -6.24 -3.58 1.07
C SER A 372 -5.83 -4.32 2.32
N LEU A 373 -4.61 -4.87 2.32
CA LEU A 373 -4.10 -5.62 3.47
C LEU A 373 -3.36 -4.69 4.44
N TYR A 374 -3.60 -4.87 5.74
CA TYR A 374 -2.81 -4.25 6.80
C TYR A 374 -1.50 -5.02 6.97
N SER A 375 -0.36 -4.42 6.66
CA SER A 375 0.93 -5.13 6.72
C SER A 375 1.60 -5.00 8.09
N VAL A 376 2.11 -6.10 8.64
CA VAL A 376 2.93 -6.10 9.86
C VAL A 376 4.12 -7.03 9.69
N PRO A 377 5.29 -6.72 10.26
CA PRO A 377 6.41 -7.66 10.27
C PRO A 377 6.07 -8.90 11.10
N ILE A 378 6.75 -10.02 10.85
CA ILE A 378 6.55 -11.26 11.63
C ILE A 378 6.77 -11.08 13.13
N ASP A 379 7.67 -10.17 13.53
CA ASP A 379 7.95 -9.88 14.93
C ASP A 379 6.75 -9.32 15.69
N PHE A 380 5.78 -8.70 15.00
CA PHE A 380 4.52 -8.27 15.60
C PHE A 380 3.78 -9.42 16.28
N LEU A 381 3.92 -10.66 15.79
CA LEU A 381 3.28 -11.82 16.40
C LEU A 381 3.85 -12.15 17.79
N GLN A 382 5.09 -11.75 18.09
CA GLN A 382 5.70 -11.91 19.42
C GLN A 382 4.99 -11.05 20.47
N ASP A 383 4.57 -9.85 20.08
CA ASP A 383 3.91 -8.89 20.96
C ASP A 383 2.48 -9.29 21.33
N LEU A 384 1.86 -10.20 20.56
CA LEU A 384 0.47 -10.59 20.73
C LEU A 384 0.21 -11.66 21.80
N GLN A 385 1.23 -12.04 22.60
CA GLN A 385 1.20 -13.03 23.71
C GLN A 385 -0.16 -13.73 23.89
N THR A 386 -0.35 -14.89 23.27
CA THR A 386 -1.61 -15.63 23.36
C THR A 386 -1.45 -16.84 24.27
N SER A 387 -2.37 -17.02 25.24
CA SER A 387 -2.49 -18.27 26.00
C SER A 387 -3.19 -19.40 25.23
N ASN A 388 -3.68 -19.10 24.02
CA ASN A 388 -4.42 -20.01 23.17
C ASN A 388 -3.48 -20.80 22.25
N THR A 389 -3.89 -22.02 21.89
CA THR A 389 -3.17 -22.88 20.93
C THR A 389 -3.34 -22.42 19.46
N VAL A 390 -4.25 -21.50 19.18
CA VAL A 390 -4.54 -20.96 17.85
C VAL A 390 -4.59 -19.44 17.95
N MET A 391 -3.96 -18.75 16.99
CA MET A 391 -3.97 -17.29 16.92
C MET A 391 -5.42 -16.78 16.83
N PRO A 392 -5.85 -15.86 17.70
CA PRO A 392 -7.16 -15.24 17.57
C PRO A 392 -7.35 -14.47 16.28
N GLU A 393 -8.62 -14.28 15.90
CA GLU A 393 -9.00 -13.45 14.76
C GLU A 393 -8.47 -12.01 14.94
N LEU A 394 -7.81 -11.47 13.92
CA LEU A 394 -7.40 -10.07 13.86
C LEU A 394 -8.60 -9.18 13.45
N PRO A 395 -8.58 -7.86 13.62
CA PRO A 395 -9.73 -7.02 13.30
C PRO A 395 -9.96 -6.81 11.79
N MET A 396 -8.92 -6.97 10.98
CA MET A 396 -8.94 -6.71 9.53
C MET A 396 -8.04 -7.69 8.77
N ASP A 397 -8.20 -7.72 7.45
CA ASP A 397 -7.30 -8.49 6.59
C ASP A 397 -5.86 -8.03 6.80
N THR A 398 -5.01 -8.95 7.25
CA THR A 398 -3.65 -8.68 7.69
C THR A 398 -2.67 -9.48 6.86
N VAL A 399 -1.53 -8.89 6.52
CA VAL A 399 -0.42 -9.58 5.88
C VAL A 399 0.81 -9.52 6.76
N ILE A 400 1.28 -10.70 7.17
CA ILE A 400 2.53 -10.87 7.88
C ILE A 400 3.65 -10.84 6.85
N THR A 401 4.58 -9.89 6.97
CA THR A 401 5.66 -9.70 6.02
C THR A 401 6.96 -10.29 6.54
N VAL A 402 7.65 -11.01 5.67
CA VAL A 402 9.02 -11.48 5.83
C VAL A 402 9.83 -11.06 4.60
N ASP A 403 11.11 -10.81 4.76
CA ASP A 403 11.99 -10.59 3.61
C ASP A 403 12.40 -11.94 3.00
N MET A 404 12.74 -11.93 1.71
CA MET A 404 13.28 -13.10 1.04
C MET A 404 14.55 -13.59 1.76
N PRO A 405 14.62 -14.86 2.21
CA PRO A 405 15.81 -15.40 2.84
C PRO A 405 17.04 -15.23 1.96
N LYS A 406 18.18 -14.87 2.57
CA LYS A 406 19.46 -14.68 1.86
C LYS A 406 20.22 -15.99 1.69
N ASP A 407 19.97 -16.96 2.56
CA ASP A 407 20.58 -18.28 2.53
C ASP A 407 19.64 -19.35 3.13
N LYS A 408 20.13 -20.60 3.21
CA LYS A 408 19.35 -21.73 3.74
C LYS A 408 19.14 -21.64 5.26
N GLU A 409 20.00 -20.95 5.99
CA GLU A 409 19.86 -20.81 7.44
C GLU A 409 18.72 -19.86 7.76
N GLU A 410 18.70 -18.68 7.12
CA GLU A 410 17.57 -17.74 7.23
C GLU A 410 16.24 -18.38 6.77
N LEU A 411 16.25 -19.27 5.77
CA LEU A 411 15.05 -20.01 5.35
C LEU A 411 14.55 -20.96 6.45
N GLU A 412 15.43 -21.76 7.06
CA GLU A 412 15.03 -22.69 8.13
C GLU A 412 14.57 -21.94 9.39
N GLU A 413 15.15 -20.78 9.70
CA GLU A 413 14.66 -19.89 10.76
C GLU A 413 13.26 -19.35 10.47
N MET A 414 13.05 -18.86 9.25
CA MET A 414 11.73 -18.38 8.81
C MET A 414 10.66 -19.47 8.94
N LEU A 415 10.93 -20.69 8.50
CA LEU A 415 9.98 -21.80 8.59
C LEU A 415 9.65 -22.15 10.05
N LYS A 416 10.66 -22.20 10.93
CA LYS A 416 10.46 -22.45 12.37
C LYS A 416 9.60 -21.37 13.02
N MET A 417 9.82 -20.10 12.67
CA MET A 417 8.99 -19.00 13.16
C MET A 417 7.54 -19.17 12.72
N LEU A 418 7.30 -19.48 11.44
CA LEU A 418 5.93 -19.68 10.93
C LEU A 418 5.21 -20.86 11.61
N GLU A 419 5.92 -21.95 11.91
CA GLU A 419 5.38 -23.09 12.66
C GLU A 419 5.05 -22.73 14.13
N GLN A 420 5.82 -21.84 14.75
CA GLN A 420 5.67 -21.49 16.16
C GLN A 420 4.37 -20.71 16.46
N TYR A 421 3.92 -19.84 15.54
CA TYR A 421 2.80 -18.94 15.81
C TYR A 421 1.40 -19.52 15.51
N TRP A 422 1.32 -20.76 15.00
CA TRP A 422 0.04 -21.44 14.71
C TRP A 422 -0.96 -20.58 13.93
N VAL A 423 -0.46 -19.78 12.99
CA VAL A 423 -1.28 -18.90 12.15
C VAL A 423 -1.82 -19.68 10.95
N SER A 424 -3.13 -19.59 10.72
CA SER A 424 -3.73 -20.12 9.49
C SER A 424 -3.66 -19.07 8.39
N PHE A 425 -2.79 -19.30 7.41
CA PHE A 425 -2.63 -18.41 6.26
C PHE A 425 -3.66 -18.73 5.17
N ALA A 426 -4.44 -17.72 4.80
CA ALA A 426 -5.41 -17.82 3.72
C ALA A 426 -4.71 -17.78 2.35
N ASP A 427 -5.33 -18.44 1.36
CA ASP A 427 -4.90 -18.31 -0.02
C ASP A 427 -5.52 -17.06 -0.64
N TYR A 428 -4.69 -16.10 -1.01
CA TYR A 428 -5.09 -14.85 -1.66
C TYR A 428 -5.91 -15.09 -2.94
N LYS A 429 -5.70 -16.22 -3.64
CA LYS A 429 -6.47 -16.56 -4.84
C LYS A 429 -7.96 -16.81 -4.59
N GLN A 430 -8.36 -17.05 -3.34
CA GLN A 430 -9.76 -17.28 -2.97
C GLN A 430 -10.60 -16.01 -3.13
N GLU A 431 -9.98 -14.85 -2.90
CA GLU A 431 -10.66 -13.56 -2.99
C GLU A 431 -10.74 -13.04 -4.42
N ARG A 432 -11.67 -12.10 -4.61
CA ARG A 432 -11.84 -11.41 -5.87
C ARG A 432 -10.76 -10.36 -6.06
N HIS A 433 -9.84 -10.63 -6.97
CA HIS A 433 -8.81 -9.68 -7.41
C HIS A 433 -8.93 -9.41 -8.90
N GLU A 434 -8.58 -8.19 -9.31
CA GLU A 434 -8.61 -7.77 -10.70
C GLU A 434 -7.42 -6.86 -11.01
N VAL A 435 -6.72 -7.20 -12.08
CA VAL A 435 -5.65 -6.38 -12.66
C VAL A 435 -5.97 -6.15 -14.12
N VAL A 436 -6.04 -4.88 -14.54
CA VAL A 436 -6.45 -4.48 -15.89
C VAL A 436 -5.35 -3.67 -16.53
N THR A 437 -4.80 -4.14 -17.64
CA THR A 437 -3.91 -3.38 -18.53
C THR A 437 -4.66 -2.91 -19.76
N ASP A 438 -3.96 -2.24 -20.68
CA ASP A 438 -4.50 -1.87 -21.99
C ASP A 438 -4.96 -3.06 -22.86
N VAL A 439 -4.37 -4.24 -22.69
CA VAL A 439 -4.65 -5.41 -23.53
C VAL A 439 -4.99 -6.69 -22.77
N ASN A 440 -4.84 -6.71 -21.44
CA ASN A 440 -5.10 -7.89 -20.62
C ASN A 440 -5.96 -7.59 -19.40
N THR A 441 -6.75 -8.58 -18.99
CA THR A 441 -7.48 -8.60 -17.72
C THR A 441 -7.13 -9.88 -16.98
N ILE A 442 -6.56 -9.74 -15.78
CA ILE A 442 -6.22 -10.83 -14.88
C ILE A 442 -7.23 -10.79 -13.74
N THR A 443 -7.82 -11.94 -13.42
CA THR A 443 -8.78 -12.08 -12.33
C THR A 443 -8.40 -13.25 -11.45
N SER A 444 -8.74 -13.16 -10.16
CA SER A 444 -8.75 -14.30 -9.26
C SER A 444 -10.08 -14.38 -8.52
N SER A 445 -10.55 -15.59 -8.27
CA SER A 445 -11.67 -15.89 -7.37
C SER A 445 -11.73 -17.40 -7.12
N GLU A 446 -12.16 -17.83 -5.94
CA GLU A 446 -12.39 -19.25 -5.62
C GLU A 446 -11.16 -20.15 -5.86
N GLY A 447 -9.96 -19.57 -5.72
CA GLY A 447 -8.68 -20.26 -5.88
C GLY A 447 -8.18 -20.34 -7.33
N VAL A 448 -8.91 -19.79 -8.30
CA VAL A 448 -8.56 -19.84 -9.73
C VAL A 448 -8.12 -18.48 -10.24
N ILE A 449 -6.94 -18.43 -10.87
CA ILE A 449 -6.47 -17.27 -11.64
C ILE A 449 -6.91 -17.45 -13.09
N SER A 450 -7.45 -16.40 -13.70
CA SER A 450 -7.80 -16.35 -15.13
C SER A 450 -7.18 -15.14 -15.82
N ILE A 451 -6.71 -15.34 -17.04
CA ILE A 451 -6.21 -14.28 -17.93
C ILE A 451 -7.15 -14.18 -19.13
N ASN A 452 -7.72 -13.00 -19.35
CA ASN A 452 -8.69 -12.73 -20.43
C ASN A 452 -9.88 -13.72 -20.41
N GLY A 453 -10.35 -14.07 -19.20
CA GLY A 453 -11.43 -15.03 -18.96
C GLY A 453 -11.06 -16.50 -19.15
N GLN A 454 -9.81 -16.82 -19.49
CA GLN A 454 -9.32 -18.20 -19.59
C GLN A 454 -8.57 -18.60 -18.33
N PRO A 455 -8.93 -19.72 -17.68
CA PRO A 455 -8.22 -20.23 -16.51
C PRO A 455 -6.74 -20.47 -16.81
N LEU A 456 -5.88 -19.99 -15.92
CA LEU A 456 -4.45 -20.16 -16.01
C LEU A 456 -4.07 -21.55 -15.47
N SER A 457 -3.49 -22.39 -16.31
CA SER A 457 -2.94 -23.66 -15.85
C SER A 457 -1.71 -23.41 -14.98
N LEU A 458 -1.81 -23.77 -13.69
CA LEU A 458 -0.71 -23.68 -12.73
C LEU A 458 0.27 -24.86 -12.82
N ASN A 459 0.00 -25.86 -13.67
CA ASN A 459 0.94 -26.96 -13.92
C ASN A 459 2.20 -26.42 -14.60
N TYR A 460 3.35 -26.59 -13.94
CA TYR A 460 4.65 -26.16 -14.44
C TYR A 460 5.50 -27.33 -14.92
N THR A 461 6.02 -27.23 -16.15
CA THR A 461 7.09 -28.09 -16.66
C THR A 461 8.40 -27.30 -16.69
N PRO A 462 9.50 -27.79 -16.11
CA PRO A 462 10.78 -27.08 -16.10
C PRO A 462 11.23 -26.66 -17.50
N GLU A 463 11.42 -25.35 -17.69
CA GLU A 463 11.95 -24.77 -18.92
C GLU A 463 13.44 -24.46 -18.71
N THR A 464 14.32 -25.04 -19.52
CA THR A 464 15.75 -24.72 -19.50
C THR A 464 16.01 -23.42 -20.24
N VAL A 465 16.43 -22.37 -19.53
CA VAL A 465 16.90 -21.14 -20.19
C VAL A 465 18.29 -21.41 -20.77
N ASN A 466 18.42 -21.34 -22.10
CA ASN A 466 19.70 -21.57 -22.78
C ASN A 466 20.74 -20.52 -22.34
N SER A 467 21.91 -20.98 -21.89
CA SER A 467 23.03 -20.14 -21.47
C SER A 467 23.76 -19.45 -22.63
N ASP A 468 23.52 -19.87 -23.87
CA ASP A 468 24.21 -19.37 -25.07
C ASP A 468 23.62 -18.04 -25.57
N TYR A 469 23.52 -17.03 -24.70
CA TYR A 469 23.26 -15.67 -25.16
C TYR A 469 24.59 -15.03 -25.58
N ARG A 470 24.87 -15.04 -26.88
CA ARG A 470 25.91 -14.19 -27.45
C ARG A 470 25.47 -12.75 -27.22
N TYR A 471 26.22 -12.01 -26.41
CA TYR A 471 26.16 -10.56 -26.38
C TYR A 471 26.28 -10.06 -27.83
N THR A 472 25.17 -9.67 -28.45
CA THR A 472 25.23 -8.57 -29.39
C THR A 472 25.56 -7.38 -28.53
N GLU A 473 26.86 -7.06 -28.43
CA GLU A 473 27.24 -5.68 -28.17
C GLU A 473 26.39 -4.88 -29.15
N GLU A 474 25.41 -4.13 -28.63
CA GLU A 474 24.91 -2.98 -29.37
C GLU A 474 26.18 -2.29 -29.86
N GLN A 475 26.34 -2.22 -31.18
CA GLN A 475 27.46 -1.51 -31.79
C GLN A 475 27.64 -0.26 -30.96
N LYS A 476 28.80 -0.12 -30.31
CA LYS A 476 29.20 1.15 -29.72
C LYS A 476 28.97 2.16 -30.83
N LYS A 477 27.83 2.86 -30.81
CA LYS A 477 27.61 4.06 -31.58
C LYS A 477 28.55 5.02 -30.92
N SER A 478 29.77 4.96 -31.41
CA SER A 478 30.88 5.67 -30.87
C SER A 478 30.48 7.13 -30.90
N PHE A 479 30.25 7.69 -29.72
CA PHE A 479 30.07 9.11 -29.52
C PHE A 479 31.26 9.91 -30.11
N THR A 480 32.34 9.27 -30.57
CA THR A 480 33.41 9.91 -31.34
C THR A 480 32.94 10.61 -32.60
N THR A 481 31.87 10.18 -33.29
CA THR A 481 31.40 10.89 -34.48
C THR A 481 30.66 12.19 -34.12
N LEU A 482 29.85 12.17 -33.05
CA LEU A 482 29.15 13.38 -32.55
C LEU A 482 30.11 14.34 -31.83
N PHE A 483 31.06 13.82 -31.04
CA PHE A 483 32.09 14.65 -30.40
C PHE A 483 33.15 15.17 -31.38
N ASN A 484 33.52 14.47 -32.46
CA ASN A 484 34.43 15.04 -33.47
C ASN A 484 33.78 16.19 -34.25
N ILE A 485 32.47 16.14 -34.53
CA ILE A 485 31.78 17.25 -35.21
C ILE A 485 31.68 18.46 -34.28
N GLN A 486 31.37 18.26 -32.99
CA GLN A 486 31.34 19.34 -32.00
C GLN A 486 32.74 19.94 -31.77
N ASN A 487 33.77 19.10 -31.60
CA ASN A 487 35.13 19.55 -31.38
C ASN A 487 35.71 20.27 -32.62
N GLN A 488 35.38 19.81 -33.84
CA GLN A 488 35.78 20.47 -35.08
C GLN A 488 35.06 21.81 -35.29
N PHE A 489 33.79 21.95 -34.89
CA PHE A 489 33.11 23.24 -34.90
C PHE A 489 33.78 24.25 -33.96
N PHE A 490 34.12 23.85 -32.73
CA PHE A 490 34.85 24.73 -31.80
C PHE A 490 36.25 25.08 -32.30
N ILE A 491 37.00 24.13 -32.87
CA ILE A 491 38.32 24.40 -33.45
C ILE A 491 38.23 25.39 -34.62
N VAL A 492 37.26 25.23 -35.53
CA VAL A 492 37.06 26.17 -36.65
C VAL A 492 36.65 27.55 -36.15
N ALA A 493 35.75 27.62 -35.16
CA ALA A 493 35.33 28.89 -34.57
C ALA A 493 36.49 29.62 -33.87
N ILE A 494 37.35 28.90 -33.13
CA ILE A 494 38.55 29.44 -32.49
C ILE A 494 39.57 29.90 -33.53
N MET A 495 39.78 29.14 -34.61
CA MET A 495 40.67 29.53 -35.72
C MET A 495 40.21 30.81 -36.42
N ILE A 496 38.90 30.93 -36.69
CA ILE A 496 38.33 32.16 -37.28
C ILE A 496 38.50 33.34 -36.33
N SER A 497 38.21 33.15 -35.03
CA SER A 497 38.42 34.17 -34.00
C SER A 497 39.88 34.63 -33.93
N LEU A 498 40.84 33.70 -33.92
CA LEU A 498 42.27 34.00 -33.90
C LEU A 498 42.74 34.72 -35.17
N LEU A 499 42.23 34.35 -36.35
CA LEU A 499 42.52 35.06 -37.59
C LEU A 499 41.96 36.49 -37.57
N LEU A 500 40.76 36.68 -37.02
CA LEU A 500 40.13 37.99 -36.91
C LEU A 500 40.90 38.88 -35.91
N PHE A 501 41.27 38.34 -34.75
CA PHE A 501 42.13 39.01 -33.78
C PHE A 501 43.54 39.31 -34.34
N GLY A 502 44.14 38.36 -35.05
CA GLY A 502 45.42 38.53 -35.73
C GLY A 502 45.37 39.62 -36.80
N GLY A 503 44.30 39.65 -37.59
CA GLY A 503 44.05 40.71 -38.57
C GLY A 503 43.90 42.08 -37.92
N LEU A 504 43.12 42.18 -36.84
CA LEU A 504 42.98 43.41 -36.06
C LEU A 504 44.30 43.86 -35.44
N MET A 505 45.11 42.93 -34.92
CA MET A 505 46.46 43.21 -34.42
C MET A 505 47.39 43.72 -35.51
N ILE A 506 47.36 43.15 -36.73
CA ILE A 506 48.18 43.62 -37.86
C ILE A 506 47.74 45.02 -38.31
N ILE A 507 46.44 45.27 -38.40
CA ILE A 507 45.89 46.59 -38.74
C ILE A 507 46.26 47.61 -37.66
N GLY A 508 46.09 47.25 -36.39
CA GLY A 508 46.49 48.04 -35.24
C GLY A 508 47.99 48.34 -35.24
N TYR A 509 48.83 47.35 -35.51
CA TYR A 509 50.28 47.50 -35.62
C TYR A 509 50.69 48.36 -36.82
N ARG A 510 50.03 48.23 -37.99
CA ARG A 510 50.27 49.11 -39.14
C ARG A 510 49.86 50.55 -38.86
N LEU A 511 48.72 50.78 -38.20
CA LEU A 511 48.27 52.11 -37.79
C LEU A 511 49.19 52.72 -36.73
N TYR A 512 49.62 51.92 -35.75
CA TYR A 512 50.58 52.32 -34.72
C TYR A 512 51.92 52.70 -35.34
N ARG A 513 52.45 51.89 -36.25
CA ARG A 513 53.71 52.15 -36.96
C ARG A 513 53.60 53.40 -37.85
N LYS A 514 52.50 53.59 -38.59
CA LYS A 514 52.27 54.79 -39.42
C LYS A 514 52.11 56.08 -38.59
N LYS A 515 51.72 55.97 -37.31
CA LYS A 515 51.52 57.10 -36.40
C LYS A 515 52.77 57.47 -35.58
N TYR A 516 53.64 56.50 -35.27
CA TYR A 516 54.74 56.70 -34.30
C TYR A 516 56.15 56.31 -34.80
N LEU A 517 56.29 55.75 -35.99
CA LEU A 517 57.58 55.40 -36.60
C LEU A 517 57.62 55.92 -38.05
N LYS A 518 58.20 57.11 -38.24
CA LYS A 518 58.57 57.65 -39.56
C LYS A 518 59.70 56.85 -40.18
#